data_AF-A0A9D1KPS0-F1
#
_entry.id   AF-A0A9D1KPS0-F1
#
_cell.length_a   1.000
_cell.length_b   1.000
_cell.length_c   1.000
_cell.angle_alpha   90.00
_cell.angle_beta   90.00
_cell.angle_gamma   90.00
#
_symmetry.space_group_name_H-M   'P 1'
#
loop_
_entity.id
_entity.type
_entity.pdbx_description
1 polymer ?
#
loop_
_entity_poly.entity_id
_entity_poly.type
_entity_poly.pdbx_seq_one_letter_code
_entity_poly.pdbx_strand_id
1 'polypeptide(L)'
;KPDKDGIIKQFDGCTELRETDISRYKKSSKVFTILRDYGFCDILKMQVYKQADLVMLFYLLDEMFDCETIRKNTVFYEKHTLHDSSLSMCIHSLVFAKLKMYDMADKLFYSSCCVDLGDETNNSDTGIHAAAAGGIMLELLYGYGGLRISDNELRLNPVLPQGWREYSFFVNYRGTKLKARVSGGGCSITRISGGEKTVILNGNEITV
;
A
#
# COMPACT_ATOMS: atom_id res chain seq x y z
N LYS A 1 18.16 -7.41 9.53
CA LYS A 1 17.70 -7.48 10.95
C LYS A 1 17.48 -6.05 11.43
N PRO A 2 16.49 -5.80 12.31
CA PRO A 2 16.28 -4.49 12.90
C PRO A 2 17.48 -4.05 13.77
N ASP A 3 17.71 -2.73 13.87
CA ASP A 3 18.65 -2.13 14.81
C ASP A 3 18.08 -2.04 16.23
N LYS A 4 18.77 -1.32 17.13
CA LYS A 4 18.36 -1.13 18.53
C LYS A 4 17.00 -0.43 18.68
N ASP A 5 16.60 0.36 17.69
CA ASP A 5 15.35 1.13 17.70
C ASP A 5 14.21 0.37 16.97
N GLY A 6 14.53 -0.82 16.43
CA GLY A 6 13.61 -1.68 15.70
C GLY A 6 13.48 -1.31 14.23
N ILE A 7 14.41 -0.53 13.68
CA ILE A 7 14.43 -0.12 12.28
C ILE A 7 15.34 -1.04 11.48
N ILE A 8 14.81 -1.63 10.41
CA ILE A 8 15.58 -2.36 9.42
C ILE A 8 16.23 -1.31 8.52
N LYS A 9 17.56 -1.34 8.41
CA LYS A 9 18.28 -0.42 7.53
C LYS A 9 18.00 -0.76 6.06
N GLN A 10 17.62 0.24 5.26
CA GLN A 10 17.48 0.11 3.81
C GLN A 10 18.84 -0.17 3.15
N PHE A 11 19.88 0.49 3.63
CA PHE A 11 21.28 0.26 3.27
C PHE A 11 22.18 0.66 4.45
N ASP A 12 23.44 0.23 4.41
CA ASP A 12 24.39 0.53 5.48
C ASP A 12 24.56 2.05 5.66
N GLY A 13 24.33 2.53 6.89
CA GLY A 13 24.41 3.95 7.24
C GLY A 13 23.15 4.78 6.95
N CYS A 14 22.06 4.20 6.42
CA CYS A 14 20.88 5.00 6.03
C CYS A 14 20.20 5.75 7.19
N THR A 15 20.27 5.20 8.42
CA THR A 15 19.73 5.80 9.64
C THR A 15 20.67 6.82 10.27
N GLU A 16 21.89 6.97 9.74
CA GLU A 16 22.91 7.92 10.19
C GLU A 16 22.93 9.18 9.30
N LEU A 17 22.14 9.19 8.22
CA LEU A 17 21.97 10.34 7.34
C LEU A 17 21.25 11.48 8.06
N ARG A 18 21.43 12.70 7.55
CA ARG A 18 20.85 13.91 8.15
C ARG A 18 19.32 13.87 8.05
N GLU A 19 18.65 13.78 9.19
CA GLU A 19 17.20 13.96 9.26
C GLU A 19 16.84 15.36 8.75
N THR A 20 15.86 15.43 7.86
CA THR A 20 15.42 16.70 7.25
C THR A 20 13.90 16.74 7.23
N ASP A 21 13.32 17.86 7.63
CA ASP A 21 11.87 18.06 7.51
C ASP A 21 11.48 18.18 6.04
N ILE A 22 10.80 17.15 5.54
CA ILE A 22 10.30 17.08 4.16
C ILE A 22 8.82 17.45 4.03
N SER A 23 8.17 17.89 5.11
CA SER A 23 6.71 18.11 5.15
C SER A 23 6.24 19.07 4.06
N ARG A 24 7.04 20.09 3.73
CA ARG A 24 6.72 21.04 2.65
C ARG A 24 6.75 20.41 1.25
N TYR A 25 7.67 19.47 1.03
CA TYR A 25 7.82 18.80 -0.27
C TYR A 25 6.76 17.71 -0.44
N LYS A 26 6.47 16.98 0.64
CA LYS A 26 5.43 15.94 0.66
C LYS A 26 4.01 16.49 0.44
N LYS A 27 3.76 17.74 0.82
CA LYS A 27 2.48 18.44 0.57
C LYS A 27 2.38 19.06 -0.83
N SER A 28 3.45 19.04 -1.61
CA SER A 28 3.46 19.57 -2.97
C SER A 28 2.67 18.67 -3.90
N SER A 29 1.87 19.24 -4.80
CA SER A 29 1.27 18.50 -5.92
C SER A 29 2.29 18.13 -6.99
N LYS A 30 3.46 18.78 -7.00
CA LYS A 30 4.56 18.51 -7.93
C LYS A 30 5.64 17.68 -7.28
N VAL A 31 6.14 16.70 -8.04
CA VAL A 31 7.29 15.87 -7.67
C VAL A 31 8.62 16.65 -7.80
N PHE A 32 9.65 16.17 -7.10
CA PHE A 32 11.02 16.70 -7.15
C PHE A 32 11.18 18.15 -6.71
N THR A 33 10.22 18.72 -5.99
CA THR A 33 10.31 20.10 -5.48
C THR A 33 11.46 20.33 -4.50
N ILE A 34 11.94 19.26 -3.86
CA ILE A 34 13.13 19.27 -3.00
C ILE A 34 14.40 19.73 -3.74
N LEU A 35 14.50 19.47 -5.05
CA LEU A 35 15.65 19.87 -5.88
C LEU A 35 15.74 21.39 -6.10
N ARG A 36 14.73 22.15 -5.68
CA ARG A 36 14.76 23.62 -5.72
C ARG A 36 15.60 24.22 -4.60
N ASP A 37 15.73 23.51 -3.49
CA ASP A 37 16.44 23.98 -2.30
C ASP A 37 17.74 23.22 -2.03
N TYR A 38 17.85 21.98 -2.52
CA TYR A 38 18.99 21.10 -2.27
C TYR A 38 19.54 20.53 -3.58
N GLY A 39 20.87 20.52 -3.71
CA GLY A 39 21.53 19.83 -4.81
C GLY A 39 21.37 18.31 -4.66
N PHE A 40 21.51 17.58 -5.77
CA PHE A 40 21.42 16.11 -5.75
C PHE A 40 22.41 15.48 -4.74
N CYS A 41 23.64 15.99 -4.69
CA CYS A 41 24.66 15.54 -3.73
C CYS A 41 24.30 15.83 -2.27
N ASP A 42 23.46 16.83 -1.99
CA ASP A 42 22.97 17.11 -0.64
C ASP A 42 21.89 16.11 -0.24
N ILE A 43 20.96 15.81 -1.15
CA ILE A 43 19.88 14.83 -0.93
C ILE A 43 20.45 13.44 -0.64
N LEU A 44 21.54 13.03 -1.29
CA LEU A 44 22.20 11.75 -1.01
C LEU A 44 22.72 11.62 0.44
N LYS A 45 22.89 12.74 1.15
CA LYS A 45 23.34 12.78 2.55
C LYS A 45 22.17 12.99 3.53
N MET A 46 20.95 13.04 3.01
CA MET A 46 19.73 13.28 3.77
C MET A 46 18.93 11.99 3.91
N GLN A 47 18.25 11.85 5.04
CA GLN A 47 17.34 10.73 5.28
C GLN A 47 16.01 10.95 4.57
N VAL A 48 16.04 10.91 3.24
CA VAL A 48 14.92 11.22 2.37
C VAL A 48 14.82 10.17 1.27
N TYR A 49 13.62 9.63 1.11
CA TYR A 49 13.36 8.55 0.15
C TYR A 49 12.40 9.02 -0.94
N LYS A 50 12.69 8.64 -2.18
CA LYS A 50 11.80 8.96 -3.31
C LYS A 50 10.47 8.20 -3.21
N GLN A 51 10.53 6.91 -2.87
CA GLN A 51 9.40 5.99 -2.92
C GLN A 51 9.54 4.83 -1.93
N ALA A 52 8.49 4.02 -1.82
CA ALA A 52 8.49 2.77 -1.06
C ALA A 52 9.65 1.84 -1.48
N ASP A 53 10.49 1.48 -0.50
CA ASP A 53 11.57 0.49 -0.63
C ASP A 53 11.36 -0.64 0.37
N LEU A 54 11.74 -0.46 1.64
CA LEU A 54 11.45 -1.44 2.69
C LEU A 54 9.95 -1.68 2.89
N VAL A 55 9.12 -0.67 2.65
CA VAL A 55 7.67 -0.82 2.67
C VAL A 55 7.18 -1.73 1.54
N MET A 56 7.84 -1.72 0.38
CA MET A 56 7.58 -2.68 -0.70
C MET A 56 7.97 -4.10 -0.29
N LEU A 57 9.06 -4.27 0.47
CA LEU A 57 9.44 -5.57 1.02
C LEU A 57 8.35 -6.13 1.95
N PHE A 58 7.76 -5.31 2.82
CA PHE A 58 6.65 -5.74 3.68
C PHE A 58 5.34 -5.99 2.94
N TYR A 59 5.17 -5.42 1.74
CA TYR A 59 4.07 -5.83 0.87
C TYR A 59 4.32 -7.24 0.32
N LEU A 60 5.50 -7.48 -0.26
CA LEU A 60 5.82 -8.71 -0.99
C LEU A 60 6.05 -9.92 -0.09
N LEU A 61 6.67 -9.73 1.08
CA LEU A 61 7.16 -10.79 1.95
C LEU A 61 6.81 -10.50 3.42
N ASP A 62 5.54 -10.17 3.71
CA ASP A 62 5.08 -9.87 5.07
C ASP A 62 5.33 -11.01 6.05
N GLU A 63 5.18 -12.26 5.61
CA GLU A 63 5.41 -13.47 6.41
C GLU A 63 6.82 -13.60 7.01
N MET A 64 7.81 -12.86 6.48
CA MET A 64 9.17 -12.86 7.01
C MET A 64 9.37 -11.97 8.25
N PHE A 65 8.37 -11.18 8.61
CA PHE A 65 8.47 -10.16 9.65
C PHE A 65 7.28 -10.23 10.60
N ASP A 66 7.51 -9.93 11.88
CA ASP A 66 6.41 -9.75 12.81
C ASP A 66 5.68 -8.41 12.53
N CYS A 67 4.41 -8.36 12.92
CA CYS A 67 3.54 -7.21 12.68
C CYS A 67 4.10 -5.90 13.27
N GLU A 68 4.75 -5.96 14.43
CA GLU A 68 5.29 -4.77 15.11
C GLU A 68 6.52 -4.22 14.37
N THR A 69 7.40 -5.09 13.85
CA THR A 69 8.50 -4.71 12.97
C THR A 69 7.98 -4.02 11.71
N ILE A 70 6.98 -4.60 11.03
CA ILE A 70 6.36 -3.99 9.84
C ILE A 70 5.78 -2.62 10.20
N ARG A 71 5.08 -2.52 11.33
CA ARG A 71 4.45 -1.26 11.79
C ARG A 71 5.48 -0.16 12.03
N LYS A 72 6.52 -0.44 12.84
CA LYS A 72 7.56 0.55 13.16
C LYS A 72 8.27 1.04 11.91
N ASN A 73 8.66 0.12 11.03
CA ASN A 73 9.38 0.46 9.82
C ASN A 73 8.48 1.20 8.83
N THR A 74 7.23 0.80 8.63
CA THR A 74 6.29 1.50 7.74
C THR A 74 6.08 2.95 8.19
N VAL A 75 5.86 3.20 9.49
CA VAL A 75 5.71 4.56 10.03
C VAL A 75 7.00 5.37 9.86
N PHE A 76 8.14 4.76 10.14
CA PHE A 76 9.44 5.42 9.99
C PHE A 76 9.72 5.79 8.53
N TYR A 77 9.56 4.87 7.59
CA TYR A 77 9.84 5.13 6.18
C TYR A 77 8.83 6.06 5.54
N GLU A 78 7.55 6.00 5.92
CA GLU A 78 6.52 6.93 5.44
C GLU A 78 6.88 8.39 5.78
N LYS A 79 7.32 8.65 7.02
CA LYS A 79 7.72 9.97 7.49
C LYS A 79 8.84 10.58 6.62
N HIS A 80 9.74 9.74 6.13
CA HIS A 80 10.92 10.15 5.35
C HIS A 80 10.73 9.98 3.84
N THR A 81 9.55 9.58 3.36
CA THR A 81 9.29 9.36 1.93
C THR A 81 8.56 10.56 1.31
N LEU A 82 9.11 11.09 0.21
CA LEU A 82 8.54 12.20 -0.57
C LEU A 82 7.30 11.79 -1.36
N HIS A 83 7.23 10.52 -1.77
CA HIS A 83 6.26 10.01 -2.74
C HIS A 83 6.37 10.66 -4.13
N ASP A 84 7.60 11.02 -4.52
CA ASP A 84 7.96 11.54 -5.86
C ASP A 84 7.84 10.48 -6.98
N SER A 85 7.26 9.33 -6.67
CA SER A 85 6.94 8.25 -7.59
C SER A 85 5.49 7.85 -7.36
N SER A 86 4.72 7.76 -8.44
CA SER A 86 3.29 7.45 -8.39
C SER A 86 2.98 6.09 -7.75
N LEU A 87 3.91 5.14 -7.80
CA LEU A 87 3.78 3.83 -7.14
C LEU A 87 3.91 3.91 -5.60
N SER A 88 4.49 4.98 -5.06
CA SER A 88 4.85 5.04 -3.65
C SER A 88 3.65 5.02 -2.71
N MET A 89 2.61 5.81 -3.03
CA MET A 89 1.47 6.04 -2.14
C MET A 89 0.62 4.78 -1.98
N CYS A 90 0.28 4.10 -3.07
CA CYS A 90 -0.56 2.90 -3.01
C CYS A 90 0.13 1.74 -2.26
N ILE A 91 1.46 1.60 -2.37
CA ILE A 91 2.20 0.57 -1.61
C ILE A 91 2.20 0.89 -0.11
N HIS A 92 2.46 2.14 0.29
CA HIS A 92 2.35 2.53 1.69
C HIS A 92 0.93 2.33 2.23
N SER A 93 -0.06 2.78 1.47
CA SER A 93 -1.46 2.68 1.83
C SER A 93 -1.90 1.22 2.05
N LEU A 94 -1.53 0.33 1.12
CA LEU A 94 -1.75 -1.11 1.22
C LEU A 94 -1.15 -1.68 2.51
N VAL A 95 0.09 -1.35 2.83
CA VAL A 95 0.75 -1.82 4.06
C VAL A 95 0.09 -1.25 5.31
N PHE A 96 -0.33 0.02 5.32
CA PHE A 96 -1.12 0.57 6.44
C PHE A 96 -2.47 -0.12 6.60
N ALA A 97 -3.16 -0.43 5.51
CA ALA A 97 -4.42 -1.16 5.54
C ALA A 97 -4.23 -2.56 6.16
N LYS A 98 -3.14 -3.27 5.80
CA LYS A 98 -2.74 -4.55 6.42
C LYS A 98 -2.51 -4.42 7.93
N LEU A 99 -1.90 -3.31 8.35
CA LEU A 99 -1.64 -2.97 9.76
C LEU A 99 -2.86 -2.42 10.50
N LYS A 100 -4.03 -2.34 9.83
CA LYS A 100 -5.26 -1.72 10.36
C LYS A 100 -5.11 -0.24 10.75
N MET A 101 -4.15 0.45 10.15
CA MET A 101 -3.91 1.88 10.33
C MET A 101 -4.70 2.69 9.29
N TYR A 102 -6.03 2.57 9.33
CA TYR A 102 -6.91 3.04 8.26
C TYR A 102 -6.84 4.55 8.02
N ASP A 103 -6.63 5.38 9.06
CA ASP A 103 -6.46 6.82 8.89
C ASP A 103 -5.28 7.20 7.98
N MET A 104 -4.22 6.39 7.99
CA MET A 104 -3.04 6.58 7.13
C MET A 104 -3.24 5.96 5.76
N ALA A 105 -3.87 4.78 5.71
CA ALA A 105 -4.23 4.12 4.46
C ALA A 105 -5.18 5.00 3.63
N ASP A 106 -6.34 5.37 4.17
CA ASP A 106 -7.39 6.07 3.44
C ASP A 106 -6.90 7.41 2.84
N LYS A 107 -6.00 8.12 3.53
CA LYS A 107 -5.34 9.33 3.01
C LYS A 107 -4.49 9.03 1.78
N LEU A 108 -3.60 8.03 1.87
CA LEU A 108 -2.70 7.67 0.79
C LEU A 108 -3.44 6.99 -0.37
N PHE A 109 -4.50 6.23 -0.10
CA PHE A 109 -5.39 5.67 -1.12
C PHE A 109 -6.00 6.79 -1.97
N TYR A 110 -6.60 7.78 -1.31
CA TYR A 110 -7.22 8.92 -2.00
C TYR A 110 -6.18 9.68 -2.82
N SER A 111 -5.02 10.01 -2.23
CA SER A 111 -3.93 10.66 -2.96
C SER A 111 -3.44 9.84 -4.16
N SER A 112 -3.39 8.51 -4.05
CA SER A 112 -3.02 7.64 -5.18
C SER A 112 -4.06 7.68 -6.31
N CYS A 113 -5.36 7.72 -5.99
CA CYS A 113 -6.43 7.88 -6.98
C CYS A 113 -6.36 9.24 -7.70
N CYS A 114 -5.95 10.28 -6.99
CA CYS A 114 -5.83 11.64 -7.53
C CYS A 114 -4.57 11.86 -8.39
N VAL A 115 -3.65 10.90 -8.50
CA VAL A 115 -2.43 11.05 -9.30
C VAL A 115 -2.76 11.37 -10.76
N ASP A 116 -3.69 10.63 -11.37
CA ASP A 116 -4.11 10.89 -12.76
C ASP A 116 -5.47 11.62 -12.84
N LEU A 117 -6.34 11.45 -11.84
CA LEU A 117 -7.72 11.95 -11.85
C LEU A 117 -7.95 13.19 -10.97
N GLY A 118 -6.92 13.70 -10.30
CA GLY A 118 -7.04 14.87 -9.43
C GLY A 118 -7.17 16.19 -10.21
N ASP A 119 -7.57 17.24 -9.50
CA ASP A 119 -7.83 18.57 -10.08
C ASP A 119 -6.56 19.36 -10.46
N GLU A 120 -5.38 18.81 -10.19
CA GLU A 120 -4.10 19.45 -10.49
C GLU A 120 -3.83 19.41 -12.01
N THR A 121 -3.43 20.57 -12.55
CA THR A 121 -3.13 20.68 -13.98
C THR A 121 -1.86 19.91 -14.32
N ASN A 122 -1.89 19.24 -15.47
CA ASN A 122 -0.77 18.53 -16.09
C ASN A 122 -0.35 17.23 -15.38
N ASN A 123 -1.24 16.64 -14.58
CA ASN A 123 -0.98 15.37 -13.89
C ASN A 123 -0.71 14.19 -14.83
N SER A 124 -1.33 14.15 -16.02
CA SER A 124 -1.18 13.03 -16.97
C SER A 124 -0.88 13.48 -18.40
N ASP A 125 -0.43 14.72 -18.59
CA ASP A 125 -0.13 15.28 -19.92
C ASP A 125 0.96 14.49 -20.65
N THR A 126 1.91 13.93 -19.88
CA THR A 126 2.98 13.07 -20.39
C THR A 126 2.58 11.60 -20.51
N GLY A 127 1.34 11.26 -20.15
CA GLY A 127 0.82 9.90 -20.12
C GLY A 127 0.28 9.49 -18.74
N ILE A 128 -0.47 8.39 -18.71
CA ILE A 128 -1.04 7.83 -17.48
C ILE A 128 0.03 7.13 -16.63
N HIS A 129 -0.17 7.13 -15.31
CA HIS A 129 0.69 6.40 -14.39
C HIS A 129 0.24 4.95 -14.25
N ALA A 130 0.52 4.13 -15.28
CA ALA A 130 0.05 2.74 -15.35
C ALA A 130 0.38 1.88 -14.10
N ALA A 131 1.56 2.07 -13.51
CA ALA A 131 1.93 1.38 -12.28
C ALA A 131 1.08 1.80 -11.07
N ALA A 132 0.72 3.08 -10.97
CA ALA A 132 -0.16 3.58 -9.92
C ALA A 132 -1.59 3.07 -10.11
N ALA A 133 -2.09 3.06 -11.34
CA ALA A 133 -3.40 2.48 -11.67
C ALA A 133 -3.50 1.00 -11.25
N GLY A 134 -2.47 0.21 -11.54
CA GLY A 134 -2.37 -1.16 -11.03
C GLY A 134 -2.26 -1.23 -9.50
N GLY A 135 -1.50 -0.32 -8.90
CA GLY A 135 -1.33 -0.21 -7.45
C GLY A 135 -2.62 0.09 -6.68
N ILE A 136 -3.48 0.97 -7.20
CA ILE A 136 -4.82 1.25 -6.63
C ILE A 136 -5.65 -0.04 -6.57
N MET A 137 -5.59 -0.87 -7.62
CA MET A 137 -6.26 -2.17 -7.64
C MET A 137 -5.63 -3.15 -6.64
N LEU A 138 -4.30 -3.20 -6.55
CA LEU A 138 -3.61 -4.04 -5.56
C LEU A 138 -4.01 -3.68 -4.15
N GLU A 139 -4.12 -2.39 -3.86
CA GLU A 139 -4.53 -1.91 -2.54
C GLU A 139 -5.97 -2.32 -2.19
N LEU A 140 -6.90 -2.19 -3.13
CA LEU A 140 -8.27 -2.65 -2.93
C LEU A 140 -8.31 -4.17 -2.64
N LEU A 141 -7.53 -4.96 -3.37
CA LEU A 141 -7.53 -6.42 -3.25
C LEU A 141 -6.77 -6.91 -2.00
N TYR A 142 -5.50 -6.54 -1.87
CA TYR A 142 -4.56 -7.07 -0.86
C TYR A 142 -4.50 -6.23 0.42
N GLY A 143 -4.93 -4.97 0.36
CA GLY A 143 -5.13 -4.08 1.52
C GLY A 143 -6.52 -4.27 2.10
N TYR A 144 -7.53 -3.60 1.53
CA TYR A 144 -8.89 -3.62 2.08
C TYR A 144 -9.60 -4.95 1.91
N GLY A 145 -9.46 -5.64 0.77
CA GLY A 145 -10.00 -6.98 0.55
C GLY A 145 -9.31 -8.05 1.39
N GLY A 146 -8.13 -7.74 1.95
CA GLY A 146 -7.34 -8.67 2.75
C GLY A 146 -6.99 -9.95 1.99
N LEU A 147 -6.87 -9.88 0.65
CA LEU A 147 -6.59 -11.05 -0.17
C LEU A 147 -5.20 -11.59 0.09
N ARG A 148 -5.11 -12.90 0.33
CA ARG A 148 -3.87 -13.65 0.46
C ARG A 148 -4.01 -15.03 -0.16
N ILE A 149 -2.91 -15.51 -0.71
CA ILE A 149 -2.77 -16.88 -1.17
C ILE A 149 -1.51 -17.43 -0.53
N SER A 150 -1.68 -18.32 0.44
CA SER A 150 -0.60 -19.02 1.13
C SER A 150 -1.03 -20.47 1.35
N ASP A 151 -0.08 -21.40 1.34
CA ASP A 151 -0.34 -22.84 1.57
C ASP A 151 -1.46 -23.43 0.70
N ASN A 152 -1.62 -22.94 -0.53
CA ASN A 152 -2.68 -23.32 -1.48
C ASN A 152 -4.11 -22.93 -1.05
N GLU A 153 -4.27 -21.99 -0.14
CA GLU A 153 -5.55 -21.50 0.34
C GLU A 153 -5.78 -20.05 -0.10
N LEU A 154 -6.99 -19.77 -0.62
CA LEU A 154 -7.43 -18.39 -0.82
C LEU A 154 -7.98 -17.88 0.51
N ARG A 155 -7.41 -16.78 1.01
CA ARG A 155 -7.80 -16.14 2.27
C ARG A 155 -8.26 -14.71 1.98
N LEU A 156 -9.35 -14.31 2.60
CA LEU A 156 -9.85 -12.92 2.59
C LEU A 156 -10.07 -12.47 4.04
N ASN A 157 -9.57 -11.29 4.38
CA ASN A 157 -9.86 -10.60 5.64
C ASN A 157 -10.35 -9.17 5.34
N PRO A 158 -11.54 -9.03 4.73
CA PRO A 158 -12.00 -7.77 4.19
C PRO A 158 -12.38 -6.77 5.28
N VAL A 159 -12.12 -5.50 5.01
CA VAL A 159 -12.55 -4.36 5.82
C VAL A 159 -13.29 -3.36 4.94
N LEU A 160 -14.39 -2.80 5.45
CA LEU A 160 -15.07 -1.68 4.81
C LEU A 160 -14.41 -0.37 5.27
N PRO A 161 -13.76 0.40 4.38
CA PRO A 161 -13.19 1.70 4.75
C PRO A 161 -14.25 2.67 5.26
N GLN A 162 -13.85 3.62 6.09
CA GLN A 162 -14.79 4.58 6.64
C GLN A 162 -15.40 5.44 5.51
N GLY A 163 -16.72 5.64 5.57
CA GLY A 163 -17.47 6.40 4.56
C GLY A 163 -17.86 5.62 3.32
N TRP A 164 -17.38 4.37 3.15
CA TRP A 164 -17.81 3.51 2.05
C TRP A 164 -19.11 2.80 2.42
N ARG A 165 -20.03 2.68 1.46
CA ARG A 165 -21.26 1.89 1.65
C ARG A 165 -21.02 0.41 1.37
N GLU A 166 -20.31 0.16 0.28
CA GLU A 166 -19.93 -1.17 -0.17
C GLU A 166 -18.81 -1.09 -1.21
N TYR A 167 -18.11 -2.20 -1.41
CA TYR A 167 -17.30 -2.44 -2.60
C TYR A 167 -17.37 -3.92 -2.98
N SER A 168 -17.02 -4.23 -4.22
CA SER A 168 -16.91 -5.62 -4.66
C SER A 168 -15.81 -5.79 -5.68
N PHE A 169 -15.22 -6.98 -5.71
CA PHE A 169 -14.19 -7.35 -6.66
C PHE A 169 -14.33 -8.81 -7.07
N PHE A 170 -13.72 -9.15 -8.20
CA PHE A 170 -13.65 -10.52 -8.69
C PHE A 170 -12.25 -11.09 -8.49
N VAL A 171 -12.18 -12.38 -8.18
CA VAL A 171 -10.94 -13.15 -8.12
C VAL A 171 -11.13 -14.41 -8.95
N ASN A 172 -10.19 -14.68 -9.86
CA ASN A 172 -10.13 -15.97 -10.54
C ASN A 172 -9.12 -16.84 -9.81
N TYR A 173 -9.59 -17.79 -9.02
CA TYR A 173 -8.75 -18.68 -8.23
C TYR A 173 -8.84 -20.12 -8.77
N ARG A 174 -7.73 -20.61 -9.35
CA ARG A 174 -7.62 -21.98 -9.88
C ARG A 174 -8.80 -22.40 -10.76
N GLY A 175 -9.12 -21.55 -11.73
CA GLY A 175 -10.20 -21.77 -12.71
C GLY A 175 -11.61 -21.43 -12.22
N THR A 176 -11.80 -21.01 -10.97
CA THR A 176 -13.10 -20.60 -10.42
C THR A 176 -13.16 -19.08 -10.28
N LYS A 177 -14.20 -18.46 -10.85
CA LYS A 177 -14.45 -17.03 -10.72
C LYS A 177 -15.33 -16.77 -9.49
N LEU A 178 -14.78 -16.06 -8.53
CA LEU A 178 -15.45 -15.67 -7.30
C LEU A 178 -15.71 -14.17 -7.29
N LYS A 179 -16.85 -13.75 -6.76
CA LYS A 179 -17.15 -12.34 -6.45
C LYS A 179 -17.17 -12.17 -4.93
N ALA A 180 -16.30 -11.32 -4.41
CA ALA A 180 -16.36 -10.86 -3.03
C ALA A 180 -17.10 -9.52 -2.99
N ARG A 181 -18.15 -9.42 -2.17
CA ARG A 181 -18.86 -8.15 -1.88
C ARG A 181 -18.70 -7.86 -0.40
N VAL A 182 -18.33 -6.63 -0.07
CA VAL A 182 -18.10 -6.14 1.28
C VAL A 182 -19.00 -4.95 1.52
N SER A 183 -19.72 -4.94 2.64
CA SER A 183 -20.68 -3.90 3.03
C SER A 183 -20.78 -3.82 4.54
N GLY A 184 -21.64 -2.93 5.07
CA GLY A 184 -21.86 -2.81 6.52
C GLY A 184 -22.33 -4.11 7.20
N GLY A 185 -22.89 -5.06 6.45
CA GLY A 185 -23.27 -6.39 6.94
C GLY A 185 -22.15 -7.44 6.91
N GLY A 186 -20.92 -7.07 6.58
CA GLY A 186 -19.78 -7.97 6.41
C GLY A 186 -19.48 -8.31 4.95
N CYS A 187 -18.84 -9.46 4.73
CA CYS A 187 -18.44 -9.93 3.40
C CYS A 187 -19.20 -11.20 2.99
N SER A 188 -19.67 -11.21 1.74
CA SER A 188 -20.24 -12.38 1.08
C SER A 188 -19.39 -12.78 -0.12
N ILE A 189 -19.15 -14.08 -0.29
CA ILE A 189 -18.47 -14.63 -1.47
C ILE A 189 -19.48 -15.42 -2.29
N THR A 190 -19.52 -15.17 -3.60
CA THR A 190 -20.38 -15.90 -4.54
C THR A 190 -19.53 -16.51 -5.64
N ARG A 191 -19.73 -17.81 -5.90
CA ARG A 191 -19.17 -18.50 -7.06
C ARG A 191 -19.97 -18.12 -8.31
N ILE A 192 -19.29 -17.52 -9.29
CA ILE A 192 -19.87 -17.06 -10.54
C ILE A 192 -19.75 -18.16 -11.62
N SER A 193 -18.61 -18.83 -11.67
CA SER A 193 -18.34 -19.94 -12.58
C SER A 193 -17.17 -20.80 -12.08
N GLY A 194 -17.03 -22.00 -12.66
CA GLY A 194 -15.99 -22.96 -12.29
C GLY A 194 -16.44 -23.95 -11.22
N GLY A 195 -15.48 -24.72 -10.70
CA GLY A 195 -15.72 -25.73 -9.67
C GLY A 195 -15.80 -25.15 -8.27
N GLU A 196 -16.26 -25.97 -7.32
CA GLU A 196 -16.29 -25.65 -5.90
C GLU A 196 -14.91 -25.27 -5.35
N LYS A 197 -14.88 -24.28 -4.46
CA LYS A 197 -13.66 -23.83 -3.78
C LYS A 197 -13.89 -23.58 -2.30
N THR A 198 -12.89 -23.97 -1.53
CA THR A 198 -12.73 -23.54 -0.14
C THR A 198 -12.04 -22.17 -0.10
N VAL A 199 -12.59 -21.27 0.71
CA VAL A 199 -12.03 -19.93 0.99
C VAL A 199 -12.00 -19.73 2.50
N ILE A 200 -10.90 -19.17 3.02
CA ILE A 200 -10.81 -18.76 4.42
C ILE A 200 -11.27 -17.31 4.53
N LEU A 201 -12.47 -17.08 5.05
CA LEU A 201 -13.04 -15.74 5.26
C LEU A 201 -12.99 -15.36 6.74
N ASN A 202 -12.23 -14.32 7.08
CA ASN A 202 -12.03 -13.88 8.47
C ASN A 202 -11.59 -15.01 9.42
N GLY A 203 -10.75 -15.92 8.91
CA GLY A 203 -10.26 -17.09 9.65
C GLY A 203 -11.20 -18.30 9.66
N ASN A 204 -12.41 -18.21 9.11
CA ASN A 204 -13.34 -19.31 9.02
C ASN A 204 -13.34 -19.94 7.63
N GLU A 205 -13.35 -21.26 7.57
CA GLU A 205 -13.45 -21.99 6.32
C GLU A 205 -14.88 -21.94 5.77
N ILE A 206 -15.02 -21.55 4.49
CA ILE A 206 -16.29 -21.59 3.77
C ILE A 206 -16.11 -22.24 2.40
N THR A 207 -17.13 -22.98 1.98
CA THR A 207 -17.18 -23.62 0.66
C THR A 207 -18.14 -22.85 -0.24
N VAL A 208 -17.67 -22.45 -1.41
CA VAL A 208 -18.41 -21.64 -2.39
C VAL A 208 -18.47 -22.25 -3.77
#